data_AF-S7VLD3-F1
#
_entry.id   AF-S7VLD3-F1
#
_cell.length_a   1.000
_cell.length_b   1.000
_cell.length_c   1.000
_cell.angle_alpha   90.00
_cell.angle_beta   90.00
_cell.angle_gamma   90.00
#
_symmetry.space_group_name_H-M   'P 1'
#
loop_
_entity.id
_entity.type
_entity.pdbx_description
1 polymer ?
#
loop_
_entity_poly.entity_id
_entity_poly.type
_entity_poly.pdbx_seq_one_letter_code
_entity_poly.pdbx_strand_id
1 'polypeptide(L)'
;MINSGDHYNQEQIDLIAESNQPHAFSGSVFYGDVMPIYHINPNLSGYIPSLIKVYTGLGLGYFYSKRTDEKLILNDTRRRTESYPASDAGVYIPFRIGAFKDLKSDADIGFEATFIYSPFSELDGNDLQQKRIKADMLMQFQFYYRIHLGYRY
;
A
#
# COMPACT_ATOMS: atom_id res chain seq x y z
N MET A 1 2.92 -9.62 -3.40
CA MET A 1 4.13 -9.62 -4.23
C MET A 1 4.25 -8.23 -4.81
N ILE A 2 5.40 -7.58 -4.66
CA ILE A 2 5.69 -6.25 -5.21
C ILE A 2 6.75 -6.39 -6.29
N ASN A 3 6.63 -5.62 -7.38
CA ASN A 3 7.62 -5.54 -8.44
C ASN A 3 7.61 -4.11 -9.01
N SER A 4 8.78 -3.58 -9.31
CA SER A 4 9.01 -2.32 -10.03
C SER A 4 8.32 -2.22 -11.41
N GLY A 5 7.93 -3.35 -12.02
CA GLY A 5 7.20 -3.38 -13.28
C GLY A 5 8.03 -3.03 -14.53
N ASP A 6 9.34 -2.81 -14.37
CA ASP A 6 10.33 -2.58 -15.43
C ASP A 6 9.88 -1.54 -16.48
N HIS A 7 9.47 -0.36 -15.98
CA HIS A 7 8.88 0.71 -16.77
C HIS A 7 9.89 1.73 -17.34
N TYR A 8 11.17 1.56 -17.03
CA TYR A 8 12.21 2.52 -17.40
C TYR A 8 12.72 2.27 -18.82
N ASN A 9 12.93 3.34 -19.58
CA ASN A 9 13.66 3.27 -20.83
C ASN A 9 15.18 3.18 -20.57
N GLN A 10 15.96 2.79 -21.58
CA GLN A 10 17.40 2.55 -21.40
C GLN A 10 18.17 3.79 -20.89
N GLU A 11 17.78 4.99 -21.32
CA GLU A 11 18.40 6.25 -20.87
C GLU A 11 18.14 6.50 -19.38
N GLN A 12 16.94 6.18 -18.88
CA GLN A 12 16.60 6.27 -17.46
C GLN A 12 17.36 5.23 -16.64
N ILE A 13 17.49 4.00 -17.14
CA ILE A 13 18.27 2.95 -16.48
C ILE A 13 19.74 3.36 -16.37
N ASP A 14 20.31 3.94 -17.41
CA ASP A 14 21.71 4.39 -17.42
C ASP A 14 21.92 5.53 -16.38
N LEU A 15 20.98 6.48 -16.26
CA LEU A 15 20.99 7.52 -15.20
C LEU A 15 20.83 6.95 -13.78
N ILE A 16 20.01 5.91 -13.61
CA ILE A 16 19.83 5.19 -12.35
C ILE A 16 21.10 4.44 -11.95
N ALA A 17 21.73 3.81 -12.93
CA ALA A 17 23.01 3.16 -12.76
C ALA A 17 24.08 4.15 -12.32
N GLU A 18 24.18 5.32 -12.99
CA GLU A 18 25.11 6.43 -12.66
C GLU A 18 24.94 6.92 -11.22
N SER A 19 23.72 6.90 -10.72
CA SER A 19 23.38 7.26 -9.33
C SER A 19 23.61 6.12 -8.34
N ASN A 20 24.16 4.99 -8.79
CA ASN A 20 24.50 3.80 -8.00
C ASN A 20 23.27 3.09 -7.39
N GLN A 21 22.08 3.28 -7.98
CA GLN A 21 20.79 2.81 -7.46
C GLN A 21 20.22 1.61 -8.23
N PRO A 22 19.28 0.84 -7.64
CA PRO A 22 18.59 -0.22 -8.35
C PRO A 22 17.54 0.33 -9.32
N HIS A 23 17.45 -0.27 -10.51
CA HIS A 23 16.46 0.10 -11.54
C HIS A 23 15.23 -0.80 -11.51
N ALA A 24 15.35 -2.01 -10.98
CA ALA A 24 14.24 -2.93 -10.79
C ALA A 24 14.31 -3.59 -9.41
N PHE A 25 13.15 -3.99 -8.90
CA PHE A 25 13.05 -4.78 -7.66
C PHE A 25 11.90 -5.77 -7.74
N SER A 26 12.01 -6.88 -7.03
CA SER A 26 10.94 -7.87 -6.87
C SER A 26 10.95 -8.47 -5.46
N GLY A 27 9.79 -8.62 -4.83
CA GLY A 27 9.75 -9.07 -3.45
C GLY A 27 8.37 -9.23 -2.83
N SER A 28 8.37 -9.31 -1.51
CA SER A 28 7.17 -9.40 -0.68
C SER A 28 7.18 -8.33 0.40
N VAL A 29 6.00 -7.77 0.67
CA VAL A 29 5.76 -6.83 1.77
C VAL A 29 4.79 -7.47 2.73
N PHE A 30 5.13 -7.45 4.01
CA PHE A 30 4.25 -7.75 5.11
C PHE A 30 3.90 -6.43 5.79
N TYR A 31 2.63 -6.18 6.04
CA TYR A 31 2.19 -4.97 6.72
C TYR A 31 1.04 -5.27 7.67
N GLY A 32 0.95 -4.47 8.71
CA GLY A 32 -0.13 -4.52 9.68
C GLY A 32 -0.37 -3.14 10.25
N ASP A 33 -1.64 -2.83 10.53
CA ASP A 33 -2.03 -1.56 11.12
C ASP A 33 -3.06 -1.73 12.23
N VAL A 34 -3.03 -0.76 13.13
CA VAL A 34 -4.08 -0.54 14.14
C VAL A 34 -4.79 0.74 13.75
N MET A 35 -6.09 0.60 13.48
CA MET A 35 -6.90 1.72 13.00
C MET A 35 -8.24 1.76 13.75
N PRO A 36 -8.48 2.79 14.58
CA PRO A 36 -9.83 3.06 15.07
C PRO A 36 -10.74 3.42 13.89
N ILE A 37 -11.93 2.84 13.88
CA ILE A 37 -12.96 3.09 12.88
C ILE A 37 -14.10 3.87 13.52
N TYR A 38 -14.48 4.97 12.88
CA TYR A 38 -15.64 5.78 13.23
C TYR A 38 -16.76 5.56 12.23
N HIS A 39 -17.91 5.10 12.70
CA HIS A 39 -19.13 4.96 11.90
C HIS A 39 -19.91 6.28 11.93
N ILE A 40 -20.16 6.87 10.76
CA ILE A 40 -20.82 8.17 10.64
C ILE A 40 -22.33 8.05 10.93
N ASN A 41 -22.93 6.93 10.52
CA ASN A 41 -24.35 6.61 10.65
C ASN A 41 -24.53 5.21 11.27
N PRO A 42 -24.21 5.06 12.57
CA PRO A 42 -24.36 3.78 13.24
C PRO A 42 -25.85 3.40 13.36
N ASN A 43 -26.15 2.10 13.30
CA ASN A 43 -27.51 1.59 13.48
C ASN A 43 -27.86 1.52 14.97
N LEU A 44 -27.97 2.69 15.61
CA LEU A 44 -28.23 2.86 17.04
C LEU A 44 -29.56 3.58 17.26
N SER A 45 -30.20 3.30 18.41
CA SER A 45 -31.44 3.98 18.81
C SER A 45 -31.23 5.51 18.85
N GLY A 46 -32.04 6.25 18.08
CA GLY A 46 -31.92 7.71 17.92
C GLY A 46 -31.31 8.16 16.60
N TYR A 47 -30.79 7.25 15.77
CA TYR A 47 -30.32 7.53 14.41
C TYR A 47 -31.32 6.97 13.38
N ILE A 48 -31.50 7.68 12.27
CA ILE A 48 -32.29 7.15 11.14
C ILE A 48 -31.51 5.97 10.55
N PRO A 49 -32.09 4.76 10.49
CA PRO A 49 -31.42 3.62 9.89
C PRO A 49 -31.11 3.93 8.43
N SER A 50 -29.84 4.11 8.11
CA SER A 50 -29.41 4.30 6.73
C SER A 50 -29.27 2.94 6.05
N LEU A 51 -29.86 2.80 4.86
CA LEU A 51 -29.67 1.62 4.01
C LEU A 51 -28.18 1.36 3.69
N ILE A 52 -27.35 2.41 3.71
CA ILE A 52 -25.91 2.37 3.47
C ILE A 52 -25.20 2.98 4.66
N LYS A 53 -24.35 2.20 5.32
CA LYS A 53 -23.50 2.63 6.43
C LYS A 53 -22.16 3.12 5.88
N VAL A 54 -21.66 4.21 6.43
CA VAL A 54 -20.40 4.84 6.05
C VAL A 54 -19.50 4.88 7.28
N TYR A 55 -18.23 4.58 7.07
CA TYR A 55 -17.20 4.69 8.09
C TYR A 55 -15.94 5.34 7.54
N THR A 56 -15.17 5.91 8.46
CA THR A 56 -13.81 6.36 8.19
C THR A 56 -12.90 5.86 9.30
N GLY A 57 -11.62 5.69 8.99
CA GLY A 57 -10.60 5.32 9.95
C GLY A 57 -9.30 6.04 9.65
N LEU A 58 -8.56 6.35 10.71
CA LEU A 58 -7.21 6.88 10.63
C LEU A 58 -6.38 6.10 11.65
N GLY A 59 -5.28 5.53 11.20
CA GLY A 59 -4.49 4.61 12.01
C GLY A 59 -3.00 4.86 11.94
N LEU A 60 -2.28 3.90 12.50
CA LEU A 60 -0.83 3.78 12.35
C LEU A 60 -0.52 2.33 12.00
N GLY A 61 0.33 2.16 11.00
CA GLY A 61 0.78 0.86 10.53
C GLY A 61 2.29 0.76 10.45
N TYR A 62 2.75 -0.48 10.37
CA TYR A 62 4.13 -0.82 10.16
C TYR A 62 4.22 -1.82 9.01
N PHE A 63 5.23 -1.66 8.17
CA PHE A 63 5.53 -2.60 7.10
C PHE A 63 6.97 -3.06 7.16
N TYR A 64 7.18 -4.27 6.66
CA TYR A 64 8.48 -4.87 6.43
C TYR A 64 8.48 -5.44 5.01
N SER A 65 9.42 -4.97 4.19
CA SER A 65 9.64 -5.45 2.84
C SER A 65 10.91 -6.29 2.77
N LYS A 66 10.84 -7.39 2.04
CA LYS A 66 11.99 -8.20 1.66
C LYS A 66 11.99 -8.32 0.15
N ARG A 67 13.01 -7.75 -0.49
CA ARG A 67 13.10 -7.63 -1.95
C ARG A 67 14.48 -8.05 -2.46
N THR A 68 14.52 -8.34 -3.74
CA THR A 68 15.74 -8.49 -4.52
C THR A 68 15.79 -7.30 -5.45
N ASP A 69 16.83 -6.50 -5.29
CA ASP A 69 17.06 -5.29 -6.06
C ASP A 69 18.04 -5.61 -7.20
N GLU A 70 17.79 -5.03 -8.36
CA GLU A 70 18.54 -5.23 -9.59
C GLU A 70 19.19 -3.92 -10.00
N LYS A 71 20.51 -3.96 -10.19
CA LYS A 71 21.32 -2.79 -10.52
C LYS A 71 22.21 -3.06 -11.71
N LEU A 72 22.29 -2.08 -12.61
CA LEU A 72 23.18 -2.16 -13.77
C LEU A 72 24.62 -1.84 -13.36
N ILE A 73 25.58 -2.66 -13.79
CA ILE A 73 27.01 -2.41 -13.59
C ILE A 73 27.48 -1.40 -14.64
N LEU A 74 27.75 -0.16 -14.21
CA LEU A 74 28.39 0.85 -15.03
C LEU A 74 29.78 0.35 -15.48
N ASN A 75 30.10 0.54 -16.76
CA ASN A 75 31.34 0.12 -17.44
C ASN A 75 31.41 -1.34 -17.92
N ASP A 76 30.33 -2.12 -17.84
CA ASP A 76 30.26 -3.40 -18.54
C ASP A 76 29.76 -3.22 -19.98
N THR A 77 30.60 -3.58 -20.97
CA THR A 77 30.21 -3.56 -22.39
C THR A 77 29.03 -4.49 -22.72
N ARG A 78 28.72 -5.45 -21.84
CA ARG A 78 27.57 -6.35 -21.95
C ARG A 78 26.37 -5.92 -21.12
N ARG A 79 26.43 -4.76 -20.44
CA ARG A 79 25.33 -4.22 -19.61
C ARG A 79 24.75 -5.25 -18.64
N ARG A 80 25.61 -5.93 -17.88
CA ARG A 80 25.16 -6.94 -16.91
C ARG A 80 24.46 -6.27 -15.73
N THR A 81 23.38 -6.90 -15.30
CA THR A 81 22.64 -6.57 -14.07
C THR A 81 23.14 -7.45 -12.93
N GLU A 82 23.37 -6.85 -11.77
CA GLU A 82 23.66 -7.53 -10.51
C GLU A 82 22.41 -7.49 -9.63
N SER A 83 22.01 -8.65 -9.13
CA SER A 83 20.89 -8.79 -8.20
C SER A 83 21.42 -8.95 -6.78
N TYR A 84 20.92 -8.16 -5.84
CA TYR A 84 21.30 -8.25 -4.42
C TYR A 84 20.07 -8.23 -3.52
N PRO A 85 20.11 -8.93 -2.37
CA PRO A 85 19.00 -8.90 -1.41
C PRO A 85 18.96 -7.55 -0.68
N ALA A 86 17.77 -6.99 -0.56
CA ALA A 86 17.49 -5.76 0.18
C ALA A 86 16.24 -5.92 1.04
N SER A 87 16.13 -5.10 2.08
CA SER A 87 14.96 -5.05 2.95
C SER A 87 14.75 -3.63 3.45
N ASP A 88 13.51 -3.19 3.47
CA ASP A 88 13.12 -1.91 4.07
C ASP A 88 12.02 -2.12 5.11
N ALA A 89 11.94 -1.23 6.10
CA ALA A 89 10.90 -1.28 7.10
C ALA A 89 10.55 0.13 7.59
N GLY A 90 9.26 0.38 7.71
CA GLY A 90 8.79 1.73 7.96
C GLY A 90 7.43 1.79 8.61
N VAL A 91 7.13 2.98 9.12
CA VAL A 91 5.80 3.33 9.61
C VAL A 91 5.01 4.02 8.50
N TYR A 92 3.72 3.71 8.44
CA TYR A 92 2.79 4.35 7.53
C TYR A 92 1.52 4.78 8.26
N ILE A 93 0.84 5.77 7.71
CA ILE A 93 -0.44 6.29 8.20
C ILE A 93 -1.51 5.85 7.21
N PRO A 94 -2.32 4.82 7.54
CA PRO A 94 -3.50 4.49 6.76
C PRO A 94 -4.65 5.43 7.09
N PHE A 95 -5.31 5.91 6.06
CA PHE A 95 -6.62 6.54 6.09
C PHE A 95 -7.59 5.69 5.28
N ARG A 96 -8.73 5.31 5.86
CA ARG A 96 -9.76 4.52 5.17
C ARG A 96 -11.07 5.25 5.16
N ILE A 97 -11.80 5.10 4.07
CA ILE A 97 -13.20 5.48 3.94
C ILE A 97 -13.94 4.33 3.26
N GLY A 98 -15.02 3.89 3.87
CA GLY A 98 -15.78 2.76 3.35
C GLY A 98 -17.27 2.96 3.50
N ALA A 99 -18.00 2.31 2.60
CA ALA A 99 -19.44 2.23 2.64
C ALA A 99 -19.88 0.78 2.51
N PHE A 100 -20.84 0.35 3.30
CA PHE A 100 -21.34 -1.01 3.28
C PHE A 100 -22.83 -1.07 3.56
N LYS A 101 -23.42 -2.19 3.19
CA LYS A 101 -24.81 -2.51 3.41
C LYS A 101 -24.89 -3.87 4.09
N ASP A 102 -25.66 -3.93 5.17
CA ASP A 102 -26.01 -5.20 5.80
C ASP A 102 -26.94 -5.99 4.88
N LEU A 103 -26.67 -7.28 4.75
CA LEU A 103 -27.61 -8.21 4.12
C LEU A 103 -28.55 -8.77 5.18
N LYS A 104 -29.62 -9.44 4.72
CA LYS A 104 -30.54 -10.16 5.62
C LYS A 104 -29.88 -11.35 6.32
N SER A 105 -28.83 -11.91 5.70
CA SER A 105 -27.92 -12.88 6.31
C SER A 105 -26.91 -12.17 7.21
N ASP A 106 -26.13 -12.92 7.99
CA ASP A 106 -25.00 -12.41 8.78
C ASP A 106 -23.80 -11.98 7.93
N ALA A 107 -24.06 -11.27 6.83
CA ALA A 107 -23.06 -10.83 5.89
C ALA A 107 -23.28 -9.39 5.47
N ASP A 108 -22.18 -8.72 5.12
CA ASP A 108 -22.16 -7.36 4.63
C ASP A 108 -21.47 -7.31 3.27
N ILE A 109 -21.96 -6.42 2.41
CA ILE A 109 -21.32 -6.11 1.14
C ILE A 109 -20.94 -4.64 1.12
N GLY A 110 -19.74 -4.35 0.64
CA GLY A 110 -19.24 -2.98 0.71
C GLY A 110 -18.06 -2.70 -0.19
N PHE A 111 -17.72 -1.42 -0.20
CA PHE A 111 -16.58 -0.84 -0.85
C PHE A 111 -15.74 -0.10 0.19
N GLU A 112 -14.42 -0.17 0.06
CA GLU A 112 -13.48 0.59 0.87
C GLU A 112 -12.40 1.18 -0.03
N ALA A 113 -12.12 2.47 0.18
CA ALA A 113 -10.95 3.15 -0.33
C ALA A 113 -9.97 3.34 0.83
N THR A 114 -8.74 2.89 0.62
CA THR A 114 -7.64 2.95 1.58
C THR A 114 -6.52 3.78 0.98
N PHE A 115 -6.14 4.81 1.69
CA PHE A 115 -5.03 5.69 1.38
C PHE A 115 -3.91 5.44 2.39
N ILE A 116 -2.72 5.14 1.93
CA ILE A 116 -1.55 4.85 2.76
C ILE A 116 -0.51 5.92 2.49
N TYR A 117 -0.06 6.58 3.56
CA TYR A 117 0.97 7.60 3.52
C TYR A 117 2.19 7.14 4.31
N SER A 118 3.35 7.04 3.66
CA SER A 118 4.64 6.69 4.28
C SER A 118 5.57 7.89 4.20
N PRO A 119 5.77 8.67 5.29
CA PRO A 119 6.61 9.87 5.26
C PRO A 119 8.12 9.60 5.27
N PHE A 120 8.54 8.42 5.73
CA PHE A 120 9.93 8.12 6.05
C PHE A 120 10.51 6.89 5.34
N SER A 121 9.72 6.18 4.54
CA SER A 121 10.10 4.86 4.04
C SER A 121 9.81 4.71 2.55
N GLU A 122 10.71 3.99 1.88
CA GLU A 122 10.76 3.74 0.45
C GLU A 122 10.04 2.43 0.15
N LEU A 123 8.71 2.49 0.06
CA LEU A 123 7.91 1.34 -0.37
C LEU A 123 8.33 0.87 -1.77
N ASP A 124 8.89 1.77 -2.58
CA ASP A 124 9.20 1.59 -3.99
C ASP A 124 10.70 1.45 -4.31
N GLY A 125 11.61 1.54 -3.34
CA GLY A 125 13.06 1.34 -3.54
C GLY A 125 13.76 2.21 -4.60
N ASN A 126 13.09 3.24 -5.12
CA ASN A 126 13.61 4.15 -6.13
C ASN A 126 14.07 5.45 -5.46
N ASP A 127 15.38 5.56 -5.26
CA ASP A 127 16.04 6.69 -4.63
C ASP A 127 16.35 7.84 -5.62
N LEU A 128 15.92 7.71 -6.90
CA LEU A 128 16.12 8.73 -7.91
C LEU A 128 15.00 9.76 -7.89
N GLN A 129 15.26 10.74 -7.05
CA GLN A 129 14.80 12.13 -7.01
C GLN A 129 14.11 12.68 -8.28
N GLN A 130 12.86 12.27 -8.53
CA GLN A 130 11.85 13.14 -9.15
C GLN A 130 10.61 13.32 -8.27
N LYS A 131 10.62 12.85 -7.02
CA LYS A 131 9.54 13.14 -6.08
C LYS A 131 9.87 14.41 -5.29
N ARG A 132 9.17 15.52 -5.57
CA ARG A 132 9.23 16.77 -4.77
C ARG A 132 8.79 16.56 -3.31
N ILE A 133 8.09 15.46 -3.05
CA ILE A 133 7.60 15.04 -1.72
C ILE A 133 8.20 13.66 -1.47
N LYS A 134 9.04 13.52 -0.42
CA LYS A 134 9.69 12.25 -0.03
C LYS A 134 8.73 11.18 0.51
N ALA A 135 7.43 11.48 0.51
CA ALA A 135 6.44 10.57 1.05
C ALA A 135 5.88 9.70 -0.06
N ASP A 136 5.88 8.39 0.17
CA ASP A 136 5.22 7.43 -0.68
C ASP A 136 3.72 7.40 -0.34
N MET A 137 2.90 7.50 -1.38
CA MET A 137 1.44 7.51 -1.28
C MET A 137 0.89 6.34 -2.10
N LEU A 138 0.14 5.46 -1.46
CA LEU A 138 -0.54 4.34 -2.13
C LEU A 138 -2.04 4.47 -1.92
N MET A 139 -2.81 4.26 -2.99
CA MET A 139 -4.27 4.21 -2.92
C MET A 139 -4.75 2.84 -3.37
N GLN A 140 -5.58 2.21 -2.55
CA GLN A 140 -6.18 0.91 -2.80
C GLN A 140 -7.71 1.02 -2.76
N PHE A 141 -8.36 0.40 -3.73
CA PHE A 141 -9.80 0.23 -3.74
C PHE A 141 -10.13 -1.24 -3.60
N GLN A 142 -11.08 -1.56 -2.73
CA GLN A 142 -11.54 -2.93 -2.55
C GLN A 142 -13.06 -3.01 -2.50
N PHE A 143 -13.57 -4.04 -3.18
CA PHE A 143 -14.93 -4.54 -2.99
C PHE A 143 -14.85 -5.79 -2.13
N TYR A 144 -15.69 -5.88 -1.11
CA TYR A 144 -15.67 -7.00 -0.19
C TYR A 144 -17.05 -7.53 0.13
N TYR A 145 -17.07 -8.82 0.46
CA TYR A 145 -18.17 -9.53 1.06
C TYR A 145 -17.67 -10.13 2.38
N ARG A 146 -18.24 -9.70 3.50
CA ARG A 146 -17.81 -10.09 4.85
C ARG A 146 -18.89 -10.94 5.49
N ILE A 147 -18.55 -12.16 5.90
CA ILE A 147 -19.43 -13.02 6.70
C ILE A 147 -19.03 -12.90 8.17
N HIS A 148 -20.00 -12.68 9.04
CA HIS A 148 -19.79 -12.63 10.49
C HIS A 148 -19.93 -14.05 11.04
N LEU A 149 -18.83 -14.58 11.58
CA LEU A 149 -18.81 -15.86 12.27
C LEU A 149 -19.07 -15.62 13.77
N GLY A 150 -20.29 -15.18 14.11
CA GLY A 150 -20.67 -14.88 15.49
C GLY A 150 -22.04 -14.20 15.62
N TYR A 151 -22.60 -14.20 16.83
CA TYR A 151 -23.89 -13.56 17.10
C TYR A 151 -23.79 -12.04 16.97
N ARG A 152 -24.71 -11.45 16.21
CA ARG A 152 -25.00 -10.00 16.23
C ARG A 152 -25.84 -9.69 17.47
N TYR A 153 -25.31 -8.87 18.37
CA TYR A 153 -26.08 -8.24 19.46
C TYR A 153 -26.68 -6.92 18.98
#